data_AF-B1M8I6-F1
#
_entry.id   AF-B1M8I6-F1
#
_cell.length_a   1.000
_cell.length_b   1.000
_cell.length_c   1.000
_cell.angle_alpha   90.00
_cell.angle_beta   90.00
_cell.angle_gamma   90.00
#
_symmetry.space_group_name_H-M   'P 1'
#
loop_
_entity.id
_entity.type
_entity.pdbx_description
1 polymer ?
#
loop_
_entity_poly.entity_id
_entity_poly.type
_entity_poly.pdbx_seq_one_letter_code
_entity_poly.pdbx_strand_id
1 'polypeptide(L)'
;MPRRRDRLRLGACLDPGGHHVAAWRHPSAQADAGSNAAHDRQIARTAEAAKFDPVFLADGVSIRGDDLDALSRTAIRYVGPVEPPSLPGDRDGFAARVVPELQRRSLFREDYKGPTLRENLGLPRPVGRGSVPDDEP
;
A
#
# COMPACT_ATOMS: atom_id res chain seq x y z
N MET A 1 -0.67 4.12 38.64
CA MET A 1 0.04 4.49 37.39
C MET A 1 0.73 3.24 36.84
N PRO A 2 0.63 2.92 35.54
CA PRO A 2 1.36 1.79 34.98
C PRO A 2 2.86 2.07 35.09
N ARG A 3 3.63 1.13 35.69
CA ARG A 3 5.09 1.26 35.81
C ARG A 3 5.70 1.38 34.41
N ARG A 4 6.41 2.49 34.17
CA ARG A 4 7.19 2.70 32.96
C ARG A 4 8.33 1.67 32.97
N ARG A 5 8.21 0.62 32.15
CA ARG A 5 9.31 -0.33 31.93
C ARG A 5 10.45 0.45 31.26
N ASP A 6 11.57 0.47 31.95
CA ASP A 6 12.88 1.07 31.70
C ASP A 6 13.59 0.52 30.45
N ARG A 7 12.83 -0.04 29.50
CA ARG A 7 13.31 -0.51 28.20
C ARG A 7 12.48 0.12 27.07
N LEU A 8 13.18 0.71 26.11
CA LEU A 8 12.62 1.13 24.84
C LEU A 8 12.25 -0.13 24.04
N ARG A 9 11.05 -0.15 23.45
CA ARG A 9 10.65 -1.19 22.51
C ARG A 9 10.89 -0.72 21.10
N LEU A 10 11.62 -1.49 20.30
CA LEU A 10 11.97 -1.14 18.93
C LEU A 10 11.37 -2.18 17.98
N GLY A 11 10.55 -1.74 17.03
CA GLY A 11 9.99 -2.59 15.98
C GLY A 11 10.64 -2.30 14.62
N ALA A 12 10.90 -3.35 13.84
CA ALA A 12 11.42 -3.23 12.48
C ALA A 12 10.28 -3.44 11.47
N CYS A 13 10.03 -2.43 10.63
CA CYS A 13 9.15 -2.57 9.47
C CYS A 13 10.02 -2.88 8.27
N LEU A 14 9.80 -4.03 7.64
CA LEU A 14 10.61 -4.50 6.53
C LEU A 14 9.86 -4.36 5.21
N ASP A 15 10.60 -3.87 4.22
CA ASP A 15 10.22 -3.94 2.82
C ASP A 15 11.29 -4.82 2.14
N PRO A 16 10.92 -5.91 1.45
CA PRO A 16 11.88 -6.83 0.86
C PRO A 16 12.90 -6.13 -0.06
N GLY A 17 12.47 -5.13 -0.83
CA GLY A 17 13.33 -4.37 -1.74
C GLY A 17 14.03 -3.16 -1.09
N GLY A 18 13.69 -2.85 0.15
CA GLY A 18 14.11 -1.64 0.87
C GLY A 18 13.14 -0.46 0.69
N HIS A 19 13.10 0.42 1.70
CA HIS A 19 12.12 1.52 1.79
C HIS A 19 12.29 2.66 0.77
N HIS A 20 13.41 2.71 0.05
CA HIS A 20 13.66 3.74 -0.95
C HIS A 20 13.16 3.29 -2.33
N VAL A 21 12.45 4.15 -3.07
CA VAL A 21 11.87 3.84 -4.42
C VAL A 21 12.86 3.30 -5.44
N ALA A 22 14.14 3.61 -5.25
CA ALA A 22 15.23 3.13 -6.09
C ALA A 22 16.20 2.18 -5.35
N ALA A 23 15.84 1.64 -4.18
CA ALA A 23 16.71 0.74 -3.40
C ALA A 23 17.16 -0.48 -4.23
N TRP A 24 16.27 -1.01 -5.07
CA TRP A 24 16.55 -2.07 -6.03
C TRP A 24 17.66 -1.78 -7.04
N ARG A 25 18.01 -0.51 -7.26
CA ARG A 25 19.12 -0.13 -8.17
C ARG A 25 20.49 -0.27 -7.52
N HIS A 26 20.55 -0.45 -6.21
CA HIS A 26 21.82 -0.59 -5.53
C HIS A 26 22.48 -1.92 -5.92
N PRO A 27 23.79 -1.97 -6.22
CA PRO A 27 24.46 -3.20 -6.63
C PRO A 27 24.39 -4.35 -5.62
N SER A 28 24.17 -4.03 -4.34
CA SER A 28 24.00 -5.02 -3.27
C SER A 28 22.54 -5.35 -2.94
N ALA A 29 21.58 -4.83 -3.71
CA ALA A 29 20.16 -5.15 -3.49
C ALA A 29 19.89 -6.60 -3.85
N GLN A 30 19.00 -7.25 -3.10
CA GLN A 30 18.59 -8.61 -3.41
C GLN A 30 17.54 -8.60 -4.53
N ALA A 31 17.87 -9.20 -5.66
CA ALA A 31 17.05 -9.15 -6.87
C ALA A 31 15.69 -9.88 -6.74
N ASP A 32 15.65 -10.95 -5.93
CA ASP A 32 14.48 -11.81 -5.75
C ASP A 32 13.75 -11.58 -4.42
N ALA A 33 14.02 -10.45 -3.75
CA ALA A 33 13.66 -10.22 -2.35
C ALA A 33 12.19 -10.48 -2.01
N GLY A 34 11.24 -10.14 -2.89
CA GLY A 34 9.81 -10.37 -2.63
C GLY A 34 9.41 -11.84 -2.53
N SER A 35 10.10 -12.71 -3.27
CA SER A 35 9.77 -14.14 -3.38
C SER A 35 10.73 -15.04 -2.61
N ASN A 36 11.73 -14.46 -1.93
CA ASN A 36 12.81 -15.19 -1.30
C ASN A 36 12.64 -15.26 0.22
N ALA A 37 11.97 -16.33 0.69
CA ALA A 37 11.77 -16.56 2.11
C ALA A 37 13.07 -16.75 2.92
N ALA A 38 14.20 -17.10 2.27
CA ALA A 38 15.49 -17.15 2.95
C ALA A 38 16.04 -15.74 3.24
N HIS A 39 15.79 -14.80 2.33
CA HIS A 39 16.12 -13.39 2.53
C HIS A 39 15.35 -12.79 3.71
N ASP A 40 14.04 -13.03 3.79
CA ASP A 40 13.20 -12.58 4.91
C ASP A 40 13.72 -13.12 6.26
N ARG A 41 14.06 -14.41 6.31
CA ARG A 41 14.66 -15.02 7.50
C ARG A 41 15.97 -14.36 7.88
N GLN A 42 16.81 -14.02 6.91
CA GLN A 42 18.08 -13.36 7.18
C GLN A 42 17.85 -11.97 7.78
N ILE A 43 16.93 -11.17 7.24
CA ILE A 43 16.63 -9.84 7.77
C ILE A 43 16.04 -9.96 9.18
N ALA A 44 15.13 -10.91 9.41
CA ALA A 44 14.57 -11.15 10.74
C ALA A 44 15.66 -11.51 11.77
N ARG A 45 16.60 -12.39 11.43
CA ARG A 45 17.75 -12.73 12.29
C ARG A 45 18.64 -11.52 12.58
N THR A 46 18.85 -10.65 11.58
CA THR A 46 19.60 -9.40 11.77
C THR A 46 18.87 -8.45 12.74
N ALA A 47 17.54 -8.34 12.63
CA ALA A 47 16.73 -7.54 13.55
C ALA A 47 16.78 -8.10 14.99
N GLU A 48 16.68 -9.42 15.15
CA GLU A 48 16.84 -10.10 16.45
C GLU A 48 18.21 -9.83 17.07
N ALA A 49 19.29 -9.95 16.28
CA ALA A 49 20.65 -9.67 16.73
C ALA A 49 20.81 -8.20 17.20
N ALA A 50 20.13 -7.27 16.50
CA ALA A 50 20.08 -5.85 16.83
C ALA A 50 19.10 -5.48 17.96
N LYS A 51 18.48 -6.46 18.63
CA LYS A 51 17.57 -6.30 19.78
C LYS A 51 16.22 -5.65 19.47
N PHE A 52 15.75 -5.76 18.23
CA PHE A 52 14.36 -5.43 17.91
C PHE A 52 13.40 -6.45 18.53
N ASP A 53 12.23 -5.99 18.96
CA ASP A 53 11.24 -6.79 19.69
C ASP A 53 10.24 -7.47 18.72
N PRO A 54 9.58 -6.75 17.79
CA PRO A 54 8.88 -7.36 16.66
C PRO A 54 9.50 -6.97 15.30
N VAL A 55 9.27 -7.85 14.33
CA VAL A 55 9.43 -7.57 12.90
C VAL A 55 8.04 -7.57 12.26
N PHE A 56 7.75 -6.53 11.48
CA PHE A 56 6.53 -6.43 10.67
C PHE A 56 6.90 -6.65 9.20
N LEU A 57 6.21 -7.60 8.57
CA LEU A 57 6.30 -7.94 7.16
C LEU A 57 4.97 -7.55 6.52
N ALA A 58 4.99 -6.60 5.60
CA ALA A 58 3.79 -6.24 4.84
C ALA A 58 3.52 -7.31 3.78
N ASP A 59 2.37 -7.97 3.83
CA ASP A 59 1.92 -8.92 2.84
C ASP A 59 0.90 -8.33 1.86
N GLY A 60 0.52 -9.14 0.89
CA GLY A 60 -0.45 -8.82 -0.14
C GLY A 60 -1.19 -10.09 -0.54
N VAL A 61 -2.50 -9.98 -0.74
CA VAL A 61 -3.37 -11.10 -1.12
C VAL A 61 -3.48 -11.28 -2.64
N SER A 62 -2.60 -10.63 -3.42
CA SER A 62 -2.72 -10.53 -4.86
C SER A 62 -1.40 -10.18 -5.54
N ILE A 63 -1.07 -10.89 -6.61
CA ILE A 63 -0.17 -10.39 -7.65
C ILE A 63 -0.78 -9.10 -8.21
N ARG A 64 -0.05 -7.99 -8.03
CA ARG A 64 -0.49 -6.70 -8.52
C ARG A 64 0.18 -6.46 -9.88
N GLY A 65 -0.63 -6.20 -10.90
CA GLY A 65 -0.18 -5.82 -12.25
C GLY A 65 0.20 -6.99 -13.15
N ASP A 66 -0.12 -6.85 -14.43
CA ASP A 66 0.17 -7.76 -15.54
C ASP A 66 1.05 -7.09 -16.63
N ASP A 67 1.23 -5.76 -16.56
CA ASP A 67 2.09 -4.98 -17.45
C ASP A 67 3.57 -5.07 -17.06
N LEU A 68 4.30 -5.97 -17.74
CA LEU A 68 5.75 -6.17 -17.54
C LEU A 68 6.59 -4.89 -17.73
N ASP A 69 6.20 -3.99 -18.63
CA ASP A 69 6.93 -2.75 -18.88
C ASP A 69 6.80 -1.80 -17.68
N ALA A 70 5.59 -1.67 -17.12
CA ALA A 70 5.38 -0.94 -15.88
C ALA A 70 6.09 -1.59 -14.68
N LEU A 71 6.04 -2.92 -14.58
CA LEU A 71 6.70 -3.69 -13.51
C LEU A 71 8.23 -3.54 -13.54
N SER A 72 8.84 -3.42 -14.72
CA SER A 72 10.29 -3.24 -14.87
C SER A 72 10.84 -1.94 -14.24
N ARG A 73 9.97 -0.96 -13.98
CA ARG A 73 10.36 0.38 -13.49
C ARG A 73 10.22 0.56 -11.98
N THR A 74 9.68 -0.42 -11.26
CA THR A 74 9.42 -0.29 -9.82
C THR A 74 9.61 -1.62 -9.09
N ALA A 75 10.23 -1.56 -7.92
CA ALA A 75 10.47 -2.73 -7.08
C ALA A 75 9.70 -2.71 -5.75
N ILE A 76 8.95 -1.64 -5.47
CA ILE A 76 8.22 -1.52 -4.19
C ILE A 76 6.77 -1.97 -4.34
N ARG A 77 6.15 -1.64 -5.47
CA ARG A 77 4.68 -1.65 -5.56
C ARG A 77 4.07 -2.96 -6.06
N TYR A 78 4.91 -3.86 -6.54
CA TYR A 78 4.51 -5.07 -7.28
C TYR A 78 5.45 -6.26 -7.10
N VAL A 79 6.43 -6.16 -6.20
CA VAL A 79 7.30 -7.29 -5.84
C VAL A 79 6.52 -8.10 -4.81
N GLY A 80 5.84 -9.13 -5.33
CA GLY A 80 4.89 -9.97 -4.60
C GLY A 80 5.46 -10.41 -3.26
N PRO A 81 4.91 -9.96 -2.12
CA PRO A 81 5.31 -10.46 -0.81
C PRO A 81 4.93 -11.95 -0.71
N VAL A 82 5.42 -12.66 0.30
CA VAL A 82 5.09 -14.08 0.54
C VAL A 82 3.57 -14.32 0.46
N GLU A 83 3.09 -14.94 -0.63
CA GLU A 83 1.66 -15.12 -0.90
C GLU A 83 1.17 -16.54 -0.52
N PRO A 84 -0.01 -16.66 0.12
CA PRO A 84 -0.80 -17.87 0.06
C PRO A 84 -1.35 -18.06 -1.37
N PRO A 85 -1.22 -19.24 -2.00
CA PRO A 85 -1.39 -19.46 -3.44
C PRO A 85 -2.83 -19.36 -3.99
N SER A 86 -3.79 -18.79 -3.27
CA SER A 86 -5.22 -19.03 -3.53
C SER A 86 -6.02 -17.91 -4.16
N LEU A 87 -5.46 -16.72 -4.46
CA LEU A 87 -6.28 -15.62 -5.02
C LEU A 87 -5.51 -14.82 -6.08
N PRO A 88 -5.73 -15.10 -7.39
CA PRO A 88 -5.38 -14.16 -8.44
C PRO A 88 -6.16 -12.86 -8.22
N GLY A 89 -5.45 -11.77 -7.91
CA GLY A 89 -6.01 -10.45 -7.69
C GLY A 89 -6.38 -9.76 -8.99
N ASP A 90 -7.45 -10.22 -9.60
CA ASP A 90 -7.99 -9.61 -10.80
C ASP A 90 -8.92 -8.44 -10.44
N ARG A 91 -8.32 -7.27 -10.25
CA ARG A 91 -9.07 -6.01 -10.05
C ARG A 91 -10.04 -5.77 -11.21
N ASP A 92 -9.65 -6.16 -12.42
CA ASP A 92 -10.42 -5.92 -13.63
C ASP A 92 -11.58 -6.93 -13.74
N GLY A 93 -11.36 -8.18 -13.32
CA GLY A 93 -12.41 -9.19 -13.13
C GLY A 93 -13.38 -8.84 -12.01
N PHE A 94 -12.90 -8.26 -10.92
CA PHE A 94 -13.78 -7.69 -9.89
C PHE A 94 -14.62 -6.56 -10.47
N ALA A 95 -14.01 -5.60 -11.16
CA ALA A 95 -14.73 -4.49 -11.78
C ALA A 95 -15.76 -5.00 -12.80
N ALA A 96 -15.38 -5.94 -13.68
CA ALA A 96 -16.24 -6.47 -14.73
C ALA A 96 -17.43 -7.30 -14.20
N ARG A 97 -17.29 -7.94 -13.02
CA ARG A 97 -18.32 -8.85 -12.48
C ARG A 97 -19.13 -8.22 -11.36
N VAL A 98 -18.51 -7.42 -10.49
CA VAL A 98 -19.13 -6.90 -9.27
C VAL A 98 -19.73 -5.53 -9.48
N VAL A 99 -19.07 -4.62 -10.21
CA VAL A 99 -19.61 -3.27 -10.44
C VAL A 99 -20.98 -3.29 -11.13
N PRO A 100 -21.22 -4.10 -12.19
CA PRO A 100 -22.53 -4.18 -12.82
C PRO A 100 -23.62 -4.68 -11.87
N GLU A 101 -23.31 -5.64 -10.99
CA GLU A 101 -24.29 -6.17 -10.03
C GLU A 101 -24.63 -5.14 -8.94
N LEU A 102 -23.65 -4.35 -8.50
CA LEU A 102 -23.91 -3.26 -7.55
C LEU A 102 -24.70 -2.12 -8.20
N GLN A 103 -24.46 -1.80 -9.48
CA GLN A 103 -25.26 -0.84 -10.25
C GLN A 103 -26.69 -1.34 -10.42
N ARG A 104 -26.89 -2.61 -10.79
CA ARG A 104 -28.22 -3.25 -10.90
C ARG A 104 -29.04 -3.17 -9.62
N ARG A 105 -28.37 -3.17 -8.46
CA ARG A 105 -28.99 -3.05 -7.13
C ARG A 105 -29.08 -1.60 -6.61
N SER A 106 -28.68 -0.61 -7.40
CA SER A 106 -28.62 0.80 -6.99
C SER A 106 -27.71 1.05 -5.77
N LEU A 107 -26.69 0.20 -5.56
CA LEU A 107 -25.72 0.29 -4.46
C LEU A 107 -24.41 0.95 -4.89
N PHE A 108 -24.22 1.19 -6.18
CA PHE A 108 -23.03 1.83 -6.72
C PHE A 108 -23.40 2.82 -7.82
N ARG A 109 -22.60 3.88 -7.94
CA ARG A 109 -22.83 4.94 -8.92
C ARG A 109 -22.58 4.45 -10.35
N GLU A 110 -23.35 4.97 -11.29
CA GLU A 110 -23.15 4.75 -12.73
C GLU A 110 -22.19 5.80 -13.31
N ASP A 111 -22.34 7.05 -12.87
CA ASP A 111 -21.51 8.17 -13.31
C ASP A 111 -21.00 9.03 -12.14
N TYR A 112 -19.95 9.79 -12.43
CA TYR A 112 -19.42 10.83 -11.56
C TYR A 112 -20.23 12.12 -11.75
N LYS A 113 -20.68 12.73 -10.65
CA LYS A 113 -21.58 13.88 -10.65
C LYS A 113 -20.85 15.23 -10.75
N GLY A 114 -19.56 15.28 -10.42
CA GLY A 114 -18.80 16.53 -10.38
C GLY A 114 -17.41 16.41 -11.03
N PRO A 115 -16.83 17.53 -11.50
CA PRO A 115 -15.48 17.56 -12.07
C PRO A 115 -14.37 17.27 -11.05
N THR A 116 -14.65 17.35 -9.74
CA THR A 116 -13.66 17.11 -8.70
C THR A 116 -13.98 15.91 -7.82
N LEU A 117 -12.93 15.32 -7.24
CA LEU A 117 -13.10 14.27 -6.23
C LEU A 117 -13.93 14.75 -5.04
N ARG A 118 -13.75 16.02 -4.64
CA ARG A 118 -14.48 16.63 -3.53
C ARG A 118 -15.99 16.63 -3.77
N GLU A 119 -16.42 17.06 -4.96
CA GLU A 119 -17.85 17.09 -5.35
C GLU A 119 -18.42 15.67 -5.47
N ASN A 120 -17.66 14.74 -6.06
CA ASN A 120 -18.08 13.35 -6.18
C ASN A 120 -18.24 12.63 -4.83
N LEU A 121 -17.62 13.16 -3.77
CA LEU A 121 -17.74 12.69 -2.40
C LEU A 121 -18.74 13.50 -1.57
N GLY A 122 -19.38 14.55 -2.14
CA GLY A 122 -20.31 15.42 -1.43
C GLY A 122 -19.66 16.23 -0.29
N LEU A 123 -18.34 16.48 -0.38
CA LEU A 123 -17.60 17.14 0.68
C LEU A 123 -17.68 18.68 0.54
N PRO A 124 -17.87 19.42 1.63
CA PRO A 124 -17.93 20.89 1.59
C PRO A 124 -16.59 21.49 1.16
N ARG A 125 -16.63 22.65 0.48
CA ARG A 125 -15.43 23.41 0.15
C ARG A 125 -14.87 24.00 1.45
N PRO A 126 -13.61 23.72 1.82
CA PRO A 126 -13.03 24.31 3.01
C PRO A 126 -12.92 25.83 2.82
N VAL A 127 -13.41 26.58 3.79
CA VAL A 127 -13.23 28.04 3.83
C VAL A 127 -11.73 28.29 4.05
N GLY A 128 -11.08 28.95 3.09
CA GLY A 128 -9.66 29.23 3.21
C GLY A 128 -9.42 30.12 4.45
N ARG A 129 -8.33 29.90 5.19
CA ARG A 129 -7.94 30.76 6.33
C ARG A 129 -7.64 32.23 5.96
N GLY A 130 -7.93 32.64 4.72
CA GLY A 130 -7.78 33.99 4.21
C GLY A 130 -8.74 34.34 3.07
N SER A 131 -9.87 33.63 2.90
CA SER A 131 -10.91 34.11 1.98
C SER A 131 -11.66 35.27 2.66
N VAL A 132 -11.45 36.48 2.16
CA VAL A 132 -12.31 37.64 2.44
C VAL A 132 -13.73 37.28 1.96
N PRO A 133 -14.79 37.58 2.71
CA PRO A 133 -16.15 37.39 2.23
C PRO A 133 -16.31 38.17 0.92
N ASP A 134 -16.82 37.52 -0.12
CA ASP A 134 -17.33 38.25 -1.28
C ASP A 134 -18.52 39.07 -0.77
N ASP A 135 -18.36 40.39 -0.68
CA ASP A 135 -19.49 41.31 -0.47
C ASP A 135 -20.46 41.10 -1.64
N GLU A 136 -21.67 40.60 -1.33
CA GLU A 136 -22.78 40.60 -2.28
C GLU A 136 -23.21 42.05 -2.60
N PRO A 137 -23.66 42.33 -3.84
CA PRO A 137 -24.15 43.63 -4.25
C PRO A 137 -25.47 44.04 -3.57
#